data_AF-A0A8S9IDS3-F1
#
_entry.id   AF-A0A8S9IDS3-F1
#
_cell.length_a   1.000
_cell.length_b   1.000
_cell.length_c   1.000
_cell.angle_alpha   90.00
_cell.angle_beta   90.00
_cell.angle_gamma   90.00
#
_symmetry.space_group_name_H-M   'P 1'
#
loop_
_entity.id
_entity.type
_entity.pdbx_description
1 polymer ?
#
loop_
_entity_poly.entity_id
_entity_poly.type
_entity_poly.pdbx_seq_one_letter_code
_entity_poly.pdbx_strand_id
1 'polypeptide(L)' 'MLTEGDIQNIVDPKLLGDYDSGSVWRAVELAMSCLNPSSARRPTMSEVVTELNECLAYENSREGTSQNMTHRVL' A
#
# COMPACT_ATOMS: atom_id res chain seq x y z
N MET A 1 1.28 3.99 -17.63
CA MET A 1 1.81 3.27 -16.46
C MET A 1 2.13 4.30 -15.41
N LEU A 2 1.71 4.08 -14.18
CA LEU A 2 2.21 4.86 -13.05
C LEU A 2 3.67 4.44 -12.81
N THR A 3 4.52 5.38 -12.45
CA THR A 3 5.93 5.17 -12.11
C THR A 3 6.16 5.46 -10.63
N GLU A 4 7.29 5.06 -10.04
CA GLU A 4 7.58 5.36 -8.63
C GLU A 4 7.51 6.86 -8.30
N GLY A 5 7.88 7.73 -9.24
CA GLY A 5 7.76 9.18 -9.09
C GLY A 5 6.31 9.65 -9.01
N ASP A 6 5.37 8.94 -9.64
CA ASP A 6 3.94 9.27 -9.57
C ASP A 6 3.36 8.88 -8.20
N ILE A 7 3.89 7.85 -7.55
CA ILE A 7 3.44 7.39 -6.23
C ILE A 7 3.55 8.52 -5.19
N GLN A 8 4.69 9.21 -5.15
CA GLN A 8 4.91 10.31 -4.21
C GLN A 8 3.92 11.48 -4.39
N ASN A 9 3.38 11.65 -5.60
CA ASN A 9 2.42 12.72 -5.92
C ASN A 9 0.97 12.34 -5.61
N ILE A 10 0.64 11.06 -5.45
CA ILE A 10 -0.73 10.59 -5.19
C ILE A 10 -0.97 10.19 -3.74
N VAL A 11 0.08 9.91 -2.98
CA VAL A 11 0.00 9.54 -1.57
C VAL A 11 -0.39 10.76 -0.72
N ASP A 12 -1.18 10.55 0.34
CA ASP A 12 -1.54 11.62 1.27
C ASP A 12 -0.27 12.26 1.87
N PRO A 13 -0.04 13.57 1.66
CA PRO A 13 1.12 14.27 2.22
C PRO A 13 1.22 14.16 3.75
N LYS A 14 0.10 13.91 4.44
CA LYS A 14 0.06 13.73 5.90
C LYS A 14 0.74 12.45 6.37
N LEU A 15 1.01 11.49 5.47
CA LEU A 15 1.82 10.32 5.78
C LEU A 15 3.30 10.68 5.91
N LEU A 16 3.73 11.87 5.46
CA LEU A 16 5.10 12.39 5.66
C LEU A 16 6.22 11.44 5.21
N GLY A 17 5.96 10.58 4.22
CA GLY A 17 6.92 9.57 3.76
C GLY A 17 6.99 8.31 4.62
N ASP A 18 6.16 8.18 5.65
CA ASP A 18 6.06 7.01 6.51
C ASP A 18 5.18 5.92 5.87
N TYR A 19 5.69 5.36 4.78
CA TYR A 19 5.05 4.27 4.05
C TYR A 19 6.09 3.53 3.18
N ASP A 20 5.72 2.34 2.70
CA ASP A 20 6.53 1.61 1.73
C ASP A 20 6.06 1.95 0.33
N SER A 21 6.98 2.32 -0.55
CA SER A 21 6.64 2.50 -1.97
C SER A 21 6.03 1.22 -2.56
N GLY A 22 6.48 0.03 -2.11
CA GLY A 22 5.93 -1.25 -2.53
C GLY A 22 4.52 -1.53 -1.97
N SER A 23 4.25 -1.20 -0.70
CA SER A 23 2.90 -1.26 -0.11
C SER A 23 1.93 -0.36 -0.88
N VAL A 24 2.34 0.89 -1.13
CA VAL A 24 1.50 1.86 -1.83
C VAL A 24 1.27 1.42 -3.27
N TRP A 25 2.31 0.93 -3.96
CA TRP A 25 2.18 0.43 -5.33
C TRP A 25 1.13 -0.67 -5.43
N ARG A 26 1.15 -1.66 -4.53
CA ARG A 26 0.13 -2.72 -4.48
C ARG A 26 -1.27 -2.17 -4.26
N ALA A 27 -1.44 -1.23 -3.33
CA ALA A 27 -2.74 -0.59 -3.08
C ALA A 27 -3.25 0.16 -4.32
N VAL A 28 -2.36 0.82 -5.05
CA VAL A 28 -2.67 1.54 -6.29
C VAL A 28 -3.04 0.59 -7.43
N GLU A 29 -2.31 -0.52 -7.61
CA GLU A 29 -2.64 -1.56 -8.60
C GLU A 29 -4.03 -2.15 -8.35
N LEU A 30 -4.36 -2.42 -7.07
CA LEU A 30 -5.69 -2.87 -6.68
C LEU A 30 -6.76 -1.83 -7.00
N ALA A 31 -6.53 -0.56 -6.64
CA ALA A 31 -7.45 0.53 -6.94
C ALA A 31 -7.70 0.69 -8.45
N MET A 32 -6.65 0.61 -9.27
CA MET A 32 -6.75 0.67 -10.73
C MET A 32 -7.55 -0.52 -11.30
N SER A 33 -7.40 -1.71 -10.71
CA SER A 33 -8.19 -2.89 -11.08
C SER A 33 -9.67 -2.73 -10.72
N CYS A 34 -9.99 -2.17 -9.55
CA CYS A 34 -11.36 -1.83 -9.13
C CYS A 34 -12.02 -0.79 -10.08
N LEU A 35 -11.23 0.13 -10.61
CA LEU A 35 -11.69 1.19 -11.52
C LEU A 35 -11.70 0.78 -12.99
N ASN A 36 -11.48 -0.50 -13.32
CA ASN A 36 -11.44 -0.94 -14.71
C ASN A 36 -12.73 -0.55 -15.46
N PRO A 37 -12.65 0.08 -16.65
CA PRO A 37 -13.83 0.44 -17.43
C PRO A 37 -14.73 -0.76 -17.77
N SER A 38 -14.13 -1.94 -17.95
CA SER A 38 -14.83 -3.19 -18.12
C SER A 38 -15.19 -3.77 -16.75
N SER A 39 -16.47 -3.82 -16.41
CA SER A 39 -16.96 -4.42 -15.15
C SER A 39 -16.50 -5.86 -14.97
N ALA A 40 -16.41 -6.65 -16.06
CA ALA A 40 -15.93 -8.03 -16.03
C ALA A 40 -14.44 -8.19 -15.67
N ARG A 41 -13.67 -7.09 -15.66
CA ARG A 41 -12.26 -7.08 -15.28
C ARG A 41 -12.03 -6.52 -13.87
N ARG A 42 -13.09 -6.06 -13.21
CA ARG A 42 -13.00 -5.60 -11.83
C ARG A 42 -12.93 -6.82 -10.92
N PRO A 43 -12.10 -6.79 -9.87
CA PRO A 43 -12.09 -7.85 -8.87
C PRO A 43 -13.43 -7.89 -8.13
N THR A 44 -13.75 -9.06 -7.62
CA THR A 44 -14.81 -9.26 -6.64
C THR A 44 -14.43 -8.60 -5.32
N MET A 45 -15.42 -8.24 -4.49
CA MET A 45 -15.13 -7.68 -3.17
C MET A 45 -14.34 -8.65 -2.26
N SER A 46 -14.46 -9.96 -2.47
CA SER A 46 -13.66 -10.95 -1.76
C SER A 46 -12.18 -10.86 -2.12
N GLU A 47 -11.85 -10.76 -3.42
CA GLU A 47 -10.47 -10.54 -3.88
C GLU A 47 -9.92 -9.20 -3.35
N VAL A 48 -10.73 -8.14 -3.38
CA VAL A 48 -10.35 -6.83 -2.82
C VAL A 48 -9.99 -6.92 -1.35
N VAL A 49 -10.82 -7.59 -0.54
CA VAL A 49 -10.55 -7.74 0.90
C VAL A 49 -9.30 -8.59 1.15
N THR A 50 -9.07 -9.65 0.39
CA THR A 50 -7.86 -10.47 0.50
C THR A 50 -6.60 -9.62 0.26
N GLU A 51 -6.54 -8.89 -0.85
CA GLU A 51 -5.39 -8.05 -1.21
C GLU A 51 -5.15 -6.92 -0.20
N LEU A 52 -6.23 -6.28 0.30
CA LEU A 52 -6.12 -5.26 1.34
C LEU A 52 -5.57 -5.82 2.66
N ASN A 53 -5.97 -7.04 3.05
CA ASN A 53 -5.44 -7.69 4.25
C ASN A 53 -3.94 -8.01 4.09
N GLU A 54 -3.49 -8.38 2.89
CA GLU A 54 -2.06 -8.61 2.61
C GLU A 54 -1.25 -7.32 2.67
N CYS A 55 -1.78 -6.22 2.10
CA CYS A 55 -1.18 -4.90 2.22
C CYS A 55 -1.05 -4.47 3.69
N LEU A 56 -2.11 -4.65 4.48
CA LEU A 56 -2.13 -4.32 5.90
C LEU A 56 -1.13 -5.17 6.70
N ALA A 57 -1.06 -6.48 6.43
CA ALA A 57 -0.10 -7.37 7.09
C ALA A 57 1.35 -6.96 6.81
N TYR A 58 1.65 -6.56 5.57
CA TYR A 58 2.97 -6.09 5.20
C TYR A 58 3.32 -4.77 5.89
N GLU A 59 2.41 -3.80 5.95
CA GLU A 59 2.67 -2.52 6.62
C GLU A 59 2.83 -2.69 8.14
N ASN A 60 2.00 -3.53 8.78
CA ASN A 60 2.15 -3.86 10.20
C ASN A 60 3.51 -4.52 10.50
N SER A 61 4.04 -5.33 9.58
CA SER A 61 5.37 -5.94 9.74
C SER A 61 6.51 -4.90 9.67
N ARG A 62 6.33 -3.82 8.90
CA ARG A 62 7.26 -2.68 8.88
C ARG A 62 7.28 -1.93 10.20
N GLU A 63 6.11 -1.61 10.76
CA GLU A 63 6.00 -0.90 12.05
C GLU A 63 6.64 -1.69 13.21
N GLY A 64 6.46 -3.02 13.23
CA GLY A 64 7.07 -3.91 14.22
C GLY A 64 8.60 -3.96 14.17
N THR A 65 9.22 -3.54 13.06
CA THR A 65 10.67 -3.46 12.91
C THR A 65 11.21 -2.11 13.40
N SER A 66 10.41 -1.05 13.32
CA SER A 66 10.78 0.31 13.75
C SER A 66 10.89 0.44 15.28
N GLN A 67 10.12 -0.35 16.05
CA GLN A 67 10.20 -0.37 17.51
C GLN A 67 11.46 -1.06 18.07
N ASN A 68 12.24 -1.77 17.25
CA ASN A 68 13.49 -2.42 17.69
C ASN A 68 14.74 -1.56 17.51
N MET A 69 14.65 -0.38 16.89
CA MET A 69 15.80 0.54 16.76
C MET A 69 15.86 1.57 17.90
N THR A 70 14.74 1.85 18.59
CA THR A 70 14.68 2.86 19.66
C THR A 70 15.08 2.35 21.05
N HIS A 71 15.30 1.04 21.24
CA HIS A 71 15.75 0.46 22.52
C HIS A 71 17.23 0.00 22.51
N ARG A 72 18.06 0.48 21.57
CA ARG A 72 19.50 0.16 21.54
C ARG A 72 20.43 1.36 21.67
N VAL A 73 19.93 2.54 22.01
CA VAL A 73 20.76 3.74 22.27
C VAL A 73 20.29 4.51 23.52
N LEU A 74 19.89 3.78 24.58
CA LEU A 74 19.97 4.24 25.97
C LEU A 74 20.54 3.12 26.83
#